data_AF-A0A7Y5HYR1-F1
#
_entry.id   AF-A0A7Y5HYR1-F1
#
_cell.length_a   1.000
_cell.length_b   1.000
_cell.length_c   1.000
_cell.angle_alpha   90.00
_cell.angle_beta   90.00
_cell.angle_gamma   90.00
#
_symmetry.space_group_name_H-M   'P 1'
#
loop_
_entity.id
_entity.type
_entity.pdbx_description
1 polymer ?
#
loop_
_entity_poly.entity_id
_entity_poly.type
_entity_poly.pdbx_seq_one_letter_code
_entity_poly.pdbx_strand_id
1 'polypeptide(L)' 'VLEVNAEHPLVKKLDGSVHFHDLAHILFDQALLAEGGLPEDPAAYVKRVNALLV' A
#
# COMPACT_ATOMS: atom_id res chain seq x y z
N VAL A 1 -1.93 11.78 -10.46
CA VAL A 1 -0.50 11.60 -10.09
C VAL A 1 -0.49 11.06 -8.68
N LEU A 2 0.32 10.04 -8.36
CA LEU A 2 0.44 9.56 -6.99
C LEU A 2 1.52 10.37 -6.28
N GLU A 3 1.16 11.03 -5.18
CA GLU A 3 2.12 11.71 -4.32
C GLU A 3 2.52 10.81 -3.15
N VAL A 4 3.82 10.77 -2.85
CA VAL A 4 4.37 9.86 -1.83
C VAL A 4 5.15 10.66 -0.80
N ASN A 5 4.86 10.43 0.48
CA ASN A 5 5.63 10.99 1.59
C ASN A 5 6.82 10.08 1.92
N ALA A 6 8.04 10.52 1.59
CA ALA A 6 9.28 9.78 1.88
C ALA A 6 9.51 9.49 3.37
N GLU A 7 8.94 10.31 4.26
CA GLU A 7 9.05 10.11 5.71
C GLU A 7 8.06 9.08 6.26
N HIS A 8 7.11 8.61 5.45
CA HIS A 8 6.10 7.66 5.89
C HIS A 8 6.73 6.28 6.18
N PRO A 9 6.40 5.62 7.31
CA PRO A 9 7.02 4.35 7.69
C PRO A 9 6.87 3.23 6.64
N LEU A 10 5.73 3.15 5.95
CA LEU A 10 5.55 2.15 4.87
C LEU A 10 6.39 2.46 3.63
N VAL A 11 6.67 3.73 3.34
CA VAL A 11 7.52 4.13 2.21
C VAL A 11 8.97 3.78 2.52
N LYS A 12 9.42 4.02 3.75
CA LYS A 12 10.75 3.57 4.20
C LYS A 12 10.91 2.05 4.14
N LYS A 13 9.84 1.30 4.42
CA LYS A 13 9.83 -0.17 4.31
C LYS A 13 9.89 -0.68 2.86
N LEU A 14 9.68 0.15 1.84
CA LEU A 14 9.87 -0.28 0.46
C LEU A 14 11.35 -0.53 0.15
N ASP A 15 12.24 0.26 0.75
CA ASP A 15 13.67 0.17 0.47
C ASP A 15 14.23 -1.21 0.88
N GLY A 16 14.81 -1.91 -0.09
CA GLY A 16 15.37 -3.25 0.08
C GLY A 16 14.38 -4.37 0.41
N SER A 17 13.07 -4.14 0.37
CA SER A 17 12.08 -5.14 0.77
C SER A 17 11.80 -6.17 -0.31
N VAL A 18 11.82 -7.44 0.07
CA VAL A 18 11.36 -8.56 -0.78
C VAL A 18 9.85 -8.50 -1.08
N HIS A 19 9.10 -7.72 -0.29
CA HIS A 19 7.67 -7.47 -0.46
C HIS A 19 7.38 -6.10 -1.08
N PHE A 20 8.35 -5.52 -1.81
CA PHE A 20 8.22 -4.20 -2.43
C PHE A 20 6.88 -4.03 -3.17
N HIS A 21 6.51 -5.01 -3.99
CA HIS A 21 5.30 -4.93 -4.81
C HIS A 21 4.02 -4.88 -3.98
N ASP A 22 3.92 -5.72 -2.94
CA ASP A 22 2.76 -5.74 -2.05
C ASP A 22 2.65 -4.44 -1.26
N LEU A 23 3.77 -3.93 -0.74
CA LEU A 23 3.82 -2.66 -0.02
C LEU A 23 3.44 -1.47 -0.91
N ALA A 24 3.91 -1.45 -2.16
CA ALA A 24 3.58 -0.40 -3.12
C ALA A 24 2.09 -0.42 -3.47
N HIS A 25 1.50 -1.61 -3.65
CA HIS A 25 0.06 -1.73 -3.88
C HIS A 25 -0.76 -1.27 -2.68
N ILE A 26 -0.35 -1.61 -1.46
CA ILE A 26 -1.03 -1.13 -0.25
C ILE A 26 -1.01 0.40 -0.18
N LEU A 27 0.14 1.03 -0.44
CA LEU A 27 0.26 2.49 -0.44
C LEU A 27 -0.66 3.15 -1.49
N PHE A 28 -0.72 2.57 -2.68
CA PHE A 28 -1.60 3.05 -3.75
C PHE A 28 -3.08 2.90 -3.41
N ASP A 29 -3.49 1.71 -2.96
CA ASP A 29 -4.87 1.43 -2.59
C ASP A 29 -5.33 2.30 -1.41
N GLN A 30 -4.43 2.56 -0.45
CA GLN A 30 -4.69 3.49 0.65
C GLN A 30 -4.91 4.92 0.18
N ALA A 31 -4.10 5.40 -0.78
CA ALA A 31 -4.29 6.73 -1.37
C ALA A 31 -5.64 6.82 -2.10
N LEU A 32 -6.00 5.80 -2.86
CA LEU A 32 -7.28 5.75 -3.57
C LEU A 32 -8.47 5.75 -2.59
N LEU A 33 -8.40 4.96 -1.52
CA LEU A 33 -9.41 4.94 -0.46
C LEU A 33 -9.54 6.30 0.24
N ALA A 34 -8.42 6.97 0.51
CA ALA A 34 -8.42 8.29 1.15
C ALA A 34 -9.06 9.37 0.28
N GLU A 35 -8.98 9.23 -1.05
CA GLU A 35 -9.68 10.10 -2.01
C GLU A 35 -11.15 9.71 -2.23
N GLY A 36 -11.64 8.67 -1.54
CA GLY A 36 -13.01 8.16 -1.66
C GLY A 36 -13.24 7.19 -2.83
N GLY A 37 -12.17 6.78 -3.50
CA GLY A 37 -12.18 5.72 -4.49
C GLY A 37 -12.19 4.33 -3.86
N LEU A 38 -12.36 3.30 -4.68
CA LEU A 38 -12.27 1.90 -4.28
C LEU A 38 -11.17 1.21 -5.07
N PRO A 39 -10.33 0.37 -4.42
CA PRO A 39 -9.40 -0.50 -5.13
C PRO A 39 -10.15 -1.36 -6.15
N GLU A 40 -9.50 -1.65 -7.28
CA GLU A 40 -10.09 -2.50 -8.32
C GLU A 40 -10.41 -3.91 -7.80
N ASP A 41 -9.60 -4.41 -6.86
CA ASP A 41 -9.84 -5.65 -6.12
C ASP A 41 -9.72 -5.41 -4.61
N PRO A 42 -10.83 -5.09 -3.93
CA PRO A 42 -10.84 -4.86 -2.48
C PRO A 42 -10.42 -6.09 -1.66
N ALA A 43 -10.70 -7.31 -2.14
CA ALA A 43 -10.36 -8.53 -1.44
C ALA A 43 -8.83 -8.76 -1.46
N ALA A 44 -8.19 -8.51 -2.60
CA ALA A 44 -6.74 -8.56 -2.72
C ALA A 44 -6.06 -7.51 -1.83
N TYR A 45 -6.61 -6.29 -1.73
CA TYR A 45 -6.11 -5.27 -0.81
C TYR A 45 -6.14 -5.74 0.64
N VAL A 46 -7.30 -6.23 1.12
CA VAL A 46 -7.44 -6.75 2.51
C VAL A 46 -6.46 -7.89 2.76
N LYS A 47 -6.28 -8.80 1.79
CA LYS A 47 -5.33 -9.91 1.90
C LYS A 47 -3.89 -9.42 2.05
N ARG A 48 -3.46 -8.43 1.26
CA ARG A 48 -2.12 -7.82 1.35
C ARG A 48 -1.91 -7.15 2.70
N VAL A 49 -2.87 -6.37 3.19
CA VAL A 49 -2.78 -5.71 4.51
C VAL A 49 -2.68 -6.74 5.64
N ASN A 50 -3.50 -7.79 5.61
CA ASN A 50 -3.45 -8.84 6.62
C ASN A 50 -2.10 -9.57 6.64
N ALA A 51 -1.48 -9.78 5.48
CA ALA A 51 -0.15 -10.38 5.39
C ALA A 51 0.96 -9.54 6.04
N LEU A 52 0.72 -8.25 6.32
CA LEU A 52 1.66 -7.39 7.07
C LEU A 52 1.43 -7.36 8.59
N LEU A 53 0.27 -7.84 9.05
CA LEU A 53 -0.14 -7.80 10.46
C LEU A 53 0.09 -9.12 11.21
N VAL A 54 0.39 -10.18 10.46
CA VAL A 54 0.72 -11.53 10.97
C VAL A 54 2.23 -11.70 11.01
#